data_AF-A0A2E0HH00-F1
#
_entry.id   AF-A0A2E0HH00-F1
#
_cell.length_a   1.000
_cell.length_b   1.000
_cell.length_c   1.000
_cell.angle_alpha   90.00
_cell.angle_beta   90.00
_cell.angle_gamma   90.00
#
_symmetry.space_group_name_H-M   'P 1'
#
loop_
_entity.id
_entity.type
_entity.pdbx_description
1 polymer ?
#
loop_
_entity_poly.entity_id
_entity_poly.type
_entity_poly.pdbx_seq_one_letter_code
_entity_poly.pdbx_strand_id
1 'polypeptide(L)'
;MELTEQLIGDASPYIANLVYDIDVRMVFMELVDAPESQRLVRRIVFPGVDSFHETNLLNQPDDEAMDDVVSIQRLDTHRVILTTYKKEILLHLSEEPFTETIE
;
A
#
# COMPACT_ATOMS: atom_id res chain seq x y z
N MET A 1 -1.27 -0.85 -18.33
CA MET A 1 -0.44 -0.96 -17.11
C MET A 1 -1.38 -0.96 -15.95
N GLU A 2 -1.30 -1.99 -15.11
CA GLU A 2 -2.11 -2.04 -13.90
C GLU A 2 -1.64 -0.97 -12.90
N LEU A 3 -2.55 -0.47 -12.05
CA LEU A 3 -2.21 0.57 -11.07
C LEU A 3 -1.10 0.09 -10.12
N THR A 4 -1.07 -1.19 -9.79
CA THR A 4 0.03 -1.85 -9.07
C THR A 4 1.38 -1.58 -9.72
N GLU A 5 1.54 -1.85 -11.02
CA GLU A 5 2.80 -1.66 -11.74
C GLU A 5 3.21 -0.17 -11.79
N GLN A 6 2.23 0.72 -11.93
CA GLN A 6 2.47 2.16 -11.94
C GLN A 6 2.99 2.67 -10.60
N LEU A 7 2.40 2.22 -9.49
CA LEU A 7 2.73 2.71 -8.16
C LEU A 7 3.95 2.00 -7.56
N ILE A 8 4.11 0.69 -7.76
CA ILE A 8 5.30 -0.04 -7.28
C ILE A 8 6.53 0.33 -8.11
N GLY A 9 6.38 0.42 -9.44
CA GLY A 9 7.51 0.64 -10.35
C GLY A 9 8.57 -0.46 -10.20
N ASP A 10 9.83 -0.05 -10.01
CA ASP A 10 10.98 -0.96 -9.88
C ASP A 10 11.29 -1.35 -8.42
N ALA A 11 10.47 -0.93 -7.45
CA ALA A 11 10.65 -1.29 -6.04
C ALA A 11 10.29 -2.76 -5.79
N SER A 12 10.82 -3.34 -4.72
CA SER A 12 10.34 -4.63 -4.22
C SER A 12 8.91 -4.49 -3.72
N PRO A 13 8.05 -5.52 -3.84
CA PRO A 13 6.68 -5.46 -3.34
C PRO A 13 6.59 -5.53 -1.81
N TYR A 14 7.71 -5.77 -1.12
CA TYR A 14 7.72 -5.89 0.33
C TYR A 14 7.48 -4.55 1.04
N ILE A 15 6.63 -4.62 2.05
CA ILE A 15 6.10 -3.47 2.80
C ILE A 15 6.87 -3.34 4.10
N ALA A 16 7.61 -2.24 4.25
CA ALA A 16 8.20 -1.87 5.54
C ALA A 16 7.16 -1.21 6.45
N ASN A 17 6.34 -0.33 5.90
CA ASN A 17 5.30 0.38 6.64
C ASN A 17 4.03 0.50 5.81
N LEU A 18 2.88 0.31 6.46
CA LEU A 18 1.55 0.59 5.93
C LEU A 18 0.76 1.29 7.01
N VAL A 19 0.56 2.60 6.85
CA VAL A 19 0.06 3.48 7.91
C VAL A 19 -1.11 4.28 7.39
N TYR A 20 -2.19 4.29 8.15
CA TYR A 20 -3.27 5.26 8.00
C TYR A 20 -3.08 6.36 9.04
N ASP A 21 -2.83 7.59 8.57
CA ASP A 21 -2.78 8.79 9.39
C ASP A 21 -4.11 9.54 9.26
N ILE A 22 -4.88 9.55 10.35
CA ILE A 22 -6.21 10.17 10.40
C ILE A 22 -6.15 11.70 10.49
N ASP A 23 -5.07 12.28 11.01
CA ASP A 23 -4.96 13.72 11.21
C ASP A 23 -4.77 14.44 9.87
N VAL A 24 -4.05 13.80 8.94
CA VAL A 24 -3.87 14.30 7.56
C VAL A 24 -4.69 13.54 6.53
N ARG A 25 -5.53 12.58 6.96
CA ARG A 25 -6.39 11.74 6.11
C ARG A 25 -5.64 11.11 4.94
N MET A 26 -4.58 10.37 5.27
CA MET A 26 -3.69 9.78 4.28
C MET A 26 -3.37 8.35 4.66
N VAL A 27 -3.37 7.45 3.67
CA VAL A 27 -2.68 6.17 3.80
C VAL A 27 -1.36 6.29 3.07
N PHE A 28 -0.27 5.84 3.69
CA PHE A 28 1.00 5.67 3.00
C PHE A 28 1.54 4.26 3.18
N MET A 29 2.20 3.79 2.14
CA MET A 29 2.84 2.48 2.08
C MET A 29 4.30 2.67 1.66
N GLU A 30 5.23 2.18 2.46
CA GLU A 30 6.66 2.28 2.17
C GLU A 30 7.22 0.93 1.78
N LEU A 31 7.92 0.92 0.65
CA LEU A 31 8.50 -0.25 0.02
C LEU A 31 10.02 -0.24 0.16
N VAL A 32 10.59 -1.44 0.26
CA VAL A 32 12.03 -1.66 0.36
C VAL A 32 12.65 -2.08 -0.98
N ASP A 33 13.98 -2.01 -1.08
CA ASP A 33 14.74 -2.54 -2.20
C ASP A 33 14.76 -4.08 -2.24
N ALA A 34 14.94 -4.71 -1.08
CA ALA A 34 14.91 -6.16 -0.89
C ALA A 34 14.58 -6.51 0.58
N PRO A 35 14.04 -7.70 0.85
CA PRO A 35 13.68 -8.10 2.21
C PRO A 35 14.88 -8.27 3.15
N GLU A 36 16.07 -8.53 2.61
CA GLU A 36 17.31 -8.68 3.38
C GLU A 36 17.94 -7.34 3.77
N SER A 37 17.94 -6.35 2.86
CA SER A 37 18.53 -5.03 3.10
C SER A 37 17.58 -4.06 3.79
N GLN A 38 16.27 -4.21 3.56
CA GLN A 38 15.20 -3.40 4.14
C GLN A 38 15.41 -1.88 3.94
N ARG A 39 16.13 -1.46 2.89
CA ARG A 39 16.33 -0.04 2.63
C ARG A 39 15.05 0.50 1.99
N LEU A 40 14.44 1.50 2.62
CA LEU A 40 13.31 2.21 2.05
C LEU A 40 13.72 2.88 0.73
N VAL A 41 12.95 2.64 -0.33
CA VAL A 41 13.23 3.20 -1.67
C VAL A 41 12.05 3.95 -2.26
N ARG A 42 10.83 3.64 -1.83
CA ARG A 42 9.62 4.23 -2.40
C ARG A 42 8.52 4.33 -1.37
N ARG A 43 7.82 5.46 -1.38
CA ARG A 43 6.54 5.64 -0.70
C ARG A 43 5.42 5.76 -1.72
N ILE A 44 4.35 5.00 -1.54
CA ILE A 44 3.09 5.18 -2.25
C ILE A 44 2.15 5.92 -1.29
N VAL A 45 1.58 7.03 -1.77
CA VAL A 45 0.72 7.91 -0.97
C VAL A 45 -0.69 7.88 -1.54
N PHE A 46 -1.66 7.65 -0.67
CA PHE A 46 -3.11 7.69 -0.94
C PHE A 46 -3.70 8.85 -0.14
N PRO A 47 -3.74 10.07 -0.71
CA PRO A 47 -4.23 11.26 -0.04
C PRO A 47 -5.76 11.36 -0.03
N GLY A 48 -6.30 12.21 0.85
CA GLY A 48 -7.72 12.55 0.82
C GLY A 48 -8.65 11.39 1.18
N VAL A 49 -8.28 10.59 2.19
CA VAL A 49 -9.03 9.42 2.62
C VAL A 49 -10.34 9.85 3.30
N ASP A 50 -11.47 9.60 2.65
CA ASP A 50 -12.81 9.80 3.20
C ASP A 50 -13.29 8.59 4.00
N SER A 51 -12.86 7.39 3.59
CA SER A 51 -13.23 6.12 4.22
C SER A 51 -12.06 5.14 4.14
N PHE A 52 -11.81 4.46 5.25
CA PHE A 52 -10.81 3.41 5.40
C PHE A 52 -11.50 2.17 5.96
N HIS A 53 -11.42 1.04 5.24
CA HIS A 53 -11.97 -0.23 5.70
C HIS A 53 -10.94 -1.35 5.53
N GLU A 54 -10.42 -1.87 6.65
CA GLU A 54 -9.45 -2.96 6.68
C GLU A 54 -10.10 -4.28 7.06
N THR A 55 -9.77 -5.34 6.32
CA THR A 55 -10.16 -6.72 6.59
C THR A 55 -8.93 -7.61 6.64
N ASN A 56 -8.74 -8.32 7.75
CA ASN A 56 -7.72 -9.37 7.84
C ASN A 56 -8.18 -10.61 7.06
N LEU A 57 -7.29 -11.22 6.27
CA LEU A 57 -7.60 -12.43 5.52
C LEU A 57 -7.42 -13.67 6.43
N LEU A 58 -8.44 -14.52 6.49
CA LEU A 58 -8.57 -15.59 7.48
C LEU A 58 -7.54 -16.73 7.37
N ASN A 59 -6.81 -16.83 6.26
CA ASN A 59 -5.92 -17.97 5.95
C ASN A 59 -4.43 -17.61 5.98
N GLN A 60 -4.06 -16.54 6.68
CA GLN A 60 -2.68 -16.09 6.73
C GLN A 60 -1.83 -17.00 7.62
N PRO A 61 -0.61 -17.34 7.20
CA PRO A 61 0.39 -17.87 8.11
C PRO A 61 0.66 -16.84 9.21
N ASP A 62 0.64 -17.27 10.47
CA ASP A 62 1.15 -16.48 11.59
C ASP A 62 2.68 -16.53 11.53
N ASP A 63 3.25 -15.86 10.52
CA ASP A 63 4.68 -15.68 10.36
C ASP A 63 5.10 -14.26 10.76
N GLU A 64 6.30 -14.17 11.34
CA GLU A 64 6.97 -12.89 11.61
C GLU A 64 7.59 -12.30 10.33
N ALA A 65 7.22 -12.82 9.15
CA ALA A 65 7.76 -12.36 7.88
C ALA A 65 7.16 -11.00 7.50
N MET A 66 7.94 -10.24 6.72
CA MET A 66 7.51 -8.98 6.16
C MET A 66 6.37 -9.20 5.18
N ASP A 67 5.36 -8.32 5.24
CA ASP A 67 4.21 -8.35 4.35
C ASP A 67 4.59 -7.86 2.94
N ASP A 68 3.79 -8.20 1.94
CA ASP A 68 4.02 -7.83 0.55
C ASP A 68 2.74 -7.38 -0.16
N VAL A 69 2.90 -6.48 -1.12
CA VAL A 69 1.82 -6.01 -1.98
C VAL A 69 1.48 -7.08 -2.99
N VAL A 70 0.26 -7.61 -2.89
CA VAL A 70 -0.30 -8.55 -3.86
C VAL A 70 -0.92 -7.77 -5.03
N SER A 71 -1.71 -6.74 -4.74
CA SER A 71 -2.28 -5.88 -5.79
C SER A 71 -2.77 -4.53 -5.26
N ILE A 72 -2.80 -3.54 -6.15
CA ILE A 72 -3.46 -2.25 -5.96
C ILE A 72 -4.42 -2.05 -7.12
N GLN A 73 -5.72 -2.12 -6.85
CA GLN A 73 -6.76 -2.09 -7.86
C GLN A 73 -7.63 -0.85 -7.71
N ARG A 74 -7.85 -0.16 -8.83
CA ARG A 74 -8.85 0.91 -8.90
C ARG A 74 -10.20 0.32 -9.28
N LEU A 75 -11.20 0.51 -8.42
CA LEU A 75 -12.57 0.10 -8.70
C LEU A 75 -13.33 1.15 -9.53
N ASP A 76 -13.10 2.43 -9.22
CA ASP A 76 -13.62 3.59 -9.96
C ASP A 76 -12.81 4.85 -9.63
N THR A 77 -13.33 6.03 -9.97
CA THR A 77 -12.67 7.33 -9.74
C THR A 77 -12.23 7.55 -8.29
N HIS A 78 -12.98 7.05 -7.31
CA HIS A 78 -12.75 7.36 -5.90
C HIS A 78 -12.35 6.15 -5.08
N ARG A 79 -12.52 4.92 -5.59
CA ARG A 79 -12.30 3.71 -4.81
C ARG A 79 -11.07 2.93 -5.24
N VAL A 80 -10.21 2.62 -4.29
CA VAL A 80 -9.01 1.80 -4.45
C VAL A 80 -9.05 0.67 -3.44
N ILE A 81 -8.75 -0.56 -3.89
CA ILE A 81 -8.49 -1.70 -3.02
C ILE A 81 -6.98 -1.97 -3.00
N LEU A 82 -6.43 -2.04 -1.81
CA LEU A 82 -5.08 -2.53 -1.53
C LEU A 82 -5.19 -3.96 -1.02
N THR A 83 -4.59 -4.91 -1.73
CA THR A 83 -4.47 -6.29 -1.29
C THR A 83 -3.02 -6.55 -0.97
N THR A 84 -2.75 -6.91 0.27
CA THR A 84 -1.46 -7.41 0.74
C THR A 84 -1.58 -8.91 1.00
N TYR A 85 -0.48 -9.57 1.36
CA TYR A 85 -0.55 -10.94 1.82
C TYR A 85 -1.35 -11.03 3.14
N LYS A 86 -1.25 -10.00 4.00
CA LYS A 86 -1.85 -9.99 5.35
C LYS A 86 -3.15 -9.21 5.52
N LYS A 87 -3.70 -8.54 4.51
CA LYS A 87 -4.96 -7.78 4.64
C LYS A 87 -5.45 -7.27 3.30
N GLU A 88 -6.74 -6.96 3.26
CA GLU A 88 -7.34 -6.14 2.23
C GLU A 88 -7.81 -4.81 2.83
N ILE A 89 -7.53 -3.71 2.15
CA ILE A 89 -7.93 -2.36 2.57
C ILE A 89 -8.69 -1.70 1.42
N LEU A 90 -9.96 -1.39 1.66
CA LEU A 90 -10.77 -0.57 0.76
C LEU A 90 -10.69 0.90 1.19
N LEU A 91 -10.26 1.75 0.26
CA LEU A 91 -10.13 3.19 0.42
C LEU A 91 -11.15 3.93 -0.45
N HIS A 92 -11.73 4.99 0.11
CA HIS A 92 -12.40 6.04 -0.65
C HIS A 92 -11.56 7.32 -0.60
N LEU A 93 -11.17 7.83 -1.77
CA LEU A 93 -10.21 8.91 -1.94
C LEU A 93 -10.85 10.09 -2.68
N SER A 94 -10.59 11.30 -2.19
CA SER A 94 -10.91 12.55 -2.88
C SER A 94 -9.83 12.99 -3.87
N GLU A 95 -8.64 12.38 -3.78
CA GLU A 95 -7.44 12.75 -4.53
C GLU A 95 -6.75 11.53 -5.16
N GLU A 96 -5.91 11.75 -6.18
CA GLU A 96 -5.20 10.68 -6.87
C GLU A 96 -3.97 10.20 -6.09
N PRO A 97 -3.74 8.88 -6.00
CA PRO A 97 -2.52 8.33 -5.43
C PRO A 97 -1.29 8.75 -6.22
N PHE A 98 -0.17 8.92 -5.52
CA PHE A 98 1.11 9.27 -6.13
C PHE A 98 2.27 8.53 -5.43
N THR A 99 3.48 8.68 -5.97
CA THR A 99 4.68 8.05 -5.42
C THR A 99 5.75 9.08 -5.09
N GLU A 100 6.53 8.80 -4.06
CA GLU A 100 7.71 9.54 -3.65
C GLU A 100 8.91 8.59 -3.64
N THR A 101 10.05 9.02 -4.19
CA THR A 101 11.31 8.29 -4.05
C THR A 101 11.92 8.65 -2.70
N ILE A 102 12.35 7.64 -1.94
CA ILE A 102 13.06 7.83 -0.67
C ILE A 102 14.56 7.61 -0.93
N GLU A 103 15.39 8.59 -0.61
CA GLU A 103 16.86 8.52 -0.76
C GLU A 103 17.56 7.93 0.46
#